data_AF-A0A2T4ZDL2-F1
#
_entry.id   AF-A0A2T4ZDL2-F1
#
_cell.length_a   1.000
_cell.length_b   1.000
_cell.length_c   1.000
_cell.angle_alpha   90.00
_cell.angle_beta   90.00
_cell.angle_gamma   90.00
#
_symmetry.space_group_name_H-M   'P 1'
#
loop_
_entity.id
_entity.type
_entity.pdbx_description
1 polymer ?
#
loop_
_entity_poly.entity_id
_entity_poly.type
_entity_poly.pdbx_seq_one_letter_code
_entity_poly.pdbx_strand_id
1 'polypeptide(L)'
;MERKSWAVQIGGNHHIVELENDFGAGLIRIDGDLVERWKGREERDCHRFFNLKEHCCGLHMRYDHHQREYDYDLSLDGFSVISGKDVPPFSSSPSKGITKRWILRLNDGLHTLLYQHVPFERRMIYLDGRLVEESRFYAEEDSDHLLIFKGHRIGIHLSQVDRYYFCYDLSIDGLLHEAGKQIEPVPPSPSEYRKKIWFITLEGITHTIMLEHRGMNHEKKLVVDGQLLVQSGFAPDQKDSQHPFFLGNHRCALSIRHHGKWMYRYDLMVNGISVDTGETLDFKPAVSSSGGGKRIWRFHLQGKTHTVLVEHGPTKAKIWVDKELVGEKNFWKKSKDSYFAFQTGEHSCALIVRQLNGFEYMYQLFVNGYSIDTGEPLYPYKLQGKDVVWLLQLEGGSCSIRLEHQRLSGKRFLFLDDRLMDEQRWKVGEKGSIHAFRIGRHWAVVEVREEENHSFSYHLYVNGHRVERESPVCMHPLDATDELAFLKELKQQKHIQPGRIRWRNRVVGAVSTYVSVLLFLLIVHYLVGTQWLGWTQPQPFSWYLFLPTGLIPLRLWDAYHTNSYIRWVLLGGGVMLVGISIYELFF
;
A
#
# COMPACT_ATOMS: atom_id res chain seq x y z
N MET A 1 10.04 -49.89 10.46
CA MET A 1 8.67 -49.48 10.86
C MET A 1 8.13 -50.37 11.97
N GLU A 2 8.12 -49.84 13.18
CA GLU A 2 7.56 -50.45 14.38
C GLU A 2 6.18 -49.85 14.67
N ARG A 3 5.28 -50.65 15.26
CA ARG A 3 3.95 -50.22 15.66
C ARG A 3 3.72 -50.52 17.13
N LYS A 4 3.15 -49.57 17.86
CA LYS A 4 2.76 -49.73 19.26
C LYS A 4 1.35 -49.17 19.45
N SER A 5 0.61 -49.74 20.40
CA SER A 5 -0.74 -49.30 20.72
C SER A 5 -0.97 -49.41 22.22
N TRP A 6 -1.65 -48.41 22.79
CA TRP A 6 -2.07 -48.38 24.18
C TRP A 6 -3.58 -48.15 24.22
N ALA A 7 -4.26 -48.88 25.11
CA ALA A 7 -5.64 -48.61 25.45
C ALA A 7 -5.66 -47.88 26.80
N VAL A 8 -6.24 -46.68 26.83
CA VAL A 8 -6.36 -45.86 28.03
C VAL A 8 -7.83 -45.55 28.31
N GLN A 9 -8.24 -45.61 29.58
CA GLN A 9 -9.61 -45.30 29.97
C GLN A 9 -9.67 -43.91 30.61
N ILE A 10 -10.45 -43.00 29.99
CA ILE A 10 -10.60 -41.61 30.45
C ILE A 10 -12.08 -41.25 30.53
N GLY A 11 -12.54 -40.90 31.74
CA GLY A 11 -13.93 -40.58 32.00
C GLY A 11 -14.86 -41.72 31.56
N GLY A 12 -14.51 -42.96 31.91
CA GLY A 12 -15.28 -44.17 31.58
C GLY A 12 -15.16 -44.67 30.14
N ASN A 13 -14.63 -43.88 29.21
CA ASN A 13 -14.48 -44.25 27.81
C ASN A 13 -13.08 -44.79 27.53
N HIS A 14 -13.00 -45.82 26.68
CA HIS A 14 -11.73 -46.34 26.19
C HIS A 14 -11.28 -45.55 24.96
N HIS A 15 -10.00 -45.20 24.94
CA HIS A 15 -9.33 -44.57 23.82
C HIS A 15 -8.14 -45.41 23.41
N ILE A 16 -7.91 -45.52 22.10
CA ILE A 16 -6.77 -46.25 21.54
C ILE A 16 -5.76 -45.22 21.02
N VAL A 17 -4.58 -45.21 21.63
CA VAL A 17 -3.44 -44.43 21.16
C VAL A 17 -2.55 -45.35 20.35
N GLU A 18 -2.34 -45.03 19.07
CA GLU A 18 -1.51 -45.82 18.16
C GLU A 18 -0.29 -45.00 17.74
N LEU A 19 0.87 -45.64 17.72
CA LEU A 19 2.13 -45.12 17.22
C LEU A 19 2.61 -45.96 16.05
N GLU A 20 2.96 -45.30 14.96
CA GLU A 20 3.83 -45.87 13.92
C GLU A 20 5.14 -45.10 13.92
N ASN A 21 6.25 -45.80 14.14
CA ASN A 21 7.58 -45.21 14.19
C ASN A 21 8.49 -45.87 13.15
N ASP A 22 9.24 -45.06 12.43
CA ASP A 22 10.31 -45.49 11.54
C ASP A 22 11.55 -44.64 11.80
N PHE A 23 12.71 -45.08 11.33
CA PHE A 23 13.96 -44.39 11.63
C PHE A 23 13.93 -42.95 11.05
N GLY A 24 13.73 -41.95 11.93
CA GLY A 24 13.61 -40.54 11.55
C GLY A 24 12.21 -40.06 11.16
N ALA A 25 11.14 -40.82 11.36
CA ALA A 25 9.77 -40.34 11.14
C ALA A 25 8.75 -41.11 11.99
N GLY A 26 7.64 -40.47 12.32
CA GLY A 26 6.55 -41.19 12.99
C GLY A 26 5.22 -40.47 12.92
N LEU A 27 4.18 -41.17 13.34
CA LEU A 27 2.85 -40.61 13.52
C LEU A 27 2.13 -41.21 14.72
N ILE A 28 1.26 -40.40 15.32
CA ILE A 28 0.38 -40.76 16.43
C ILE A 28 -1.07 -40.66 15.95
N ARG A 29 -1.86 -41.68 16.24
CA ARG A 29 -3.32 -41.67 16.08
C ARG A 29 -4.01 -41.87 17.41
N ILE A 30 -5.18 -41.26 17.55
CA ILE A 30 -6.10 -41.50 18.66
C ILE A 30 -7.43 -41.90 18.05
N ASP A 31 -7.91 -43.08 18.39
CA ASP A 31 -9.17 -43.63 17.87
C ASP A 31 -9.24 -43.59 16.34
N GLY A 32 -8.10 -43.83 15.69
CA GLY A 32 -7.91 -43.80 14.23
C GLY A 32 -7.61 -42.42 13.64
N ASP A 33 -7.85 -41.32 14.36
CA ASP A 33 -7.60 -39.96 13.89
C ASP A 33 -6.13 -39.57 14.03
N LEU A 34 -5.56 -38.93 12.99
CA LEU A 34 -4.20 -38.40 13.04
C LEU A 34 -4.10 -37.22 14.01
N VAL A 35 -3.23 -37.35 15.01
CA VAL A 35 -2.91 -36.28 15.97
C VAL A 35 -1.60 -35.60 15.63
N GLU A 36 -0.55 -36.37 15.40
CA GLU A 36 0.76 -35.83 15.05
C GLU A 36 1.42 -36.70 13.99
N ARG A 37 2.13 -36.07 13.05
CA ARG A 37 3.08 -36.70 12.14
C ARG A 37 4.32 -35.82 12.09
N TRP A 38 5.49 -36.40 12.27
CA TRP A 38 6.75 -35.66 12.25
C TRP A 38 7.78 -36.33 11.34
N LYS A 39 8.76 -35.54 10.94
CA LYS A 39 10.03 -36.02 10.39
C LYS A 39 11.11 -35.69 11.40
N GLY A 40 11.59 -36.68 12.12
CA GLY A 40 12.62 -36.52 13.14
C GLY A 40 14.01 -36.44 12.53
N ARG A 41 14.98 -36.08 13.37
CA ARG A 41 16.37 -36.46 13.13
C ARG A 41 16.48 -37.97 13.37
N GLU A 42 17.59 -38.58 13.01
CA GLU A 42 18.01 -39.87 13.58
C GLU A 42 18.39 -39.69 15.06
N GLU A 43 17.52 -39.04 15.83
CA GLU A 43 17.62 -38.84 17.26
C GLU A 43 17.15 -40.10 17.95
N ARG A 44 17.96 -40.54 18.91
CA ARG A 44 17.77 -41.77 19.67
C ARG A 44 16.62 -41.64 20.67
N ASP A 45 16.41 -40.44 21.16
CA ASP A 45 15.38 -40.15 22.15
C ASP A 45 14.42 -39.14 21.55
N CYS A 46 13.12 -39.43 21.65
CA CYS A 46 12.08 -38.57 21.10
C CYS A 46 10.88 -38.50 22.04
N HIS A 47 10.45 -37.29 22.35
CA HIS A 47 9.29 -36.99 23.19
C HIS A 47 8.24 -36.24 22.39
N ARG A 48 6.99 -36.68 22.49
CA ARG A 48 5.85 -36.09 21.76
C ARG A 48 4.70 -35.87 22.72
N PHE A 49 4.15 -34.67 22.74
CA PHE A 49 3.08 -34.30 23.64
C PHE A 49 1.80 -33.97 22.88
N PHE A 50 0.67 -34.46 23.38
CA PHE A 50 -0.64 -34.23 22.80
C PHE A 50 -1.72 -34.33 23.88
N ASN A 51 -2.89 -33.78 23.58
CA ASN A 51 -4.03 -33.85 24.50
C ASN A 51 -4.94 -35.02 24.15
N LEU A 52 -5.37 -35.73 25.19
CA LEU A 52 -6.47 -36.67 25.12
C LEU A 52 -7.58 -36.19 26.08
N LYS A 53 -8.60 -35.56 25.51
CA LYS A 53 -9.60 -34.79 26.26
C LYS A 53 -8.93 -33.68 27.09
N GLU A 54 -9.07 -33.73 28.42
CA GLU A 54 -8.51 -32.76 29.36
C GLU A 54 -7.14 -33.19 29.93
N HIS A 55 -6.63 -34.35 29.50
CA HIS A 55 -5.38 -34.91 30.00
C HIS A 55 -4.23 -34.67 29.03
N CYS A 56 -3.04 -34.48 29.59
CA CYS A 56 -1.80 -34.34 28.83
C CYS A 56 -1.17 -35.72 28.66
N CYS A 57 -0.98 -36.16 27.41
CA CYS A 57 -0.29 -37.40 27.10
C CYS A 57 1.13 -37.10 26.61
N GLY A 58 2.09 -37.85 27.13
CA GLY A 58 3.47 -37.85 26.64
C GLY A 58 3.83 -39.20 26.04
N LEU A 59 4.25 -39.23 24.78
CA LEU A 59 4.88 -40.40 24.18
C LEU A 59 6.40 -40.25 24.29
N HIS A 60 7.05 -41.20 24.93
CA HIS A 60 8.49 -41.22 25.17
C HIS A 60 9.11 -42.40 24.43
N MET A 61 10.02 -42.10 23.52
CA MET A 61 10.79 -43.08 22.75
C MET A 61 12.26 -42.95 23.14
N ARG A 62 12.89 -44.07 23.48
CA ARG A 62 14.31 -44.12 23.83
C ARG A 62 14.98 -45.28 23.12
N TYR A 63 16.06 -45.03 22.39
CA TYR A 63 16.75 -46.09 21.66
C TYR A 63 17.78 -46.80 22.55
N ASP A 64 17.61 -48.10 22.76
CA ASP A 64 18.58 -48.94 23.46
C ASP A 64 19.65 -49.44 22.47
N HIS A 65 20.90 -49.03 22.68
CA HIS A 65 22.03 -49.46 21.86
C HIS A 65 22.36 -50.93 21.95
N HIS A 66 22.12 -51.53 23.11
CA HIS A 66 22.46 -52.92 23.35
C HIS A 66 21.49 -53.84 22.62
N GLN A 67 20.20 -53.48 22.65
CA GLN A 67 19.14 -54.25 21.99
C GLN A 67 18.92 -53.83 20.53
N ARG A 68 19.38 -52.63 20.14
CA ARG A 68 19.11 -52.02 18.83
C ARG A 68 17.61 -51.85 18.56
N GLU A 69 16.85 -51.57 19.61
CA GLU A 69 15.40 -51.39 19.58
C GLU A 69 15.02 -50.12 20.34
N TYR A 70 13.82 -49.60 20.08
CA TYR A 70 13.26 -48.50 20.84
C TYR A 70 12.43 -49.03 22.02
N ASP A 71 12.68 -48.47 23.20
CA ASP A 71 11.79 -48.52 24.34
C ASP A 71 10.73 -47.43 24.18
N TYR A 72 9.47 -47.82 24.36
CA TYR A 72 8.32 -46.94 24.24
C TYR A 72 7.56 -46.88 25.55
N ASP A 73 7.29 -45.67 26.01
CA ASP A 73 6.40 -45.42 27.15
C ASP A 73 5.37 -44.36 26.76
N LEU A 74 4.14 -44.57 27.21
CA LEU A 74 3.06 -43.59 27.12
C LEU A 74 2.80 -43.11 28.53
N SER A 75 2.85 -41.81 28.78
CA SER A 75 2.46 -41.19 30.03
C SER A 75 1.12 -40.46 29.89
N LEU A 76 0.37 -40.43 30.99
CA LEU A 76 -0.84 -39.65 31.17
C LEU A 76 -0.66 -38.78 32.41
N ASP A 77 -0.73 -37.46 32.24
CA ASP A 77 -0.50 -36.45 33.26
C ASP A 77 0.81 -36.63 34.05
N GLY A 78 1.86 -37.05 33.34
CA GLY A 78 3.19 -37.28 33.92
C GLY A 78 3.38 -38.66 34.54
N PHE A 79 2.41 -39.58 34.48
CA PHE A 79 2.55 -40.94 34.97
C PHE A 79 2.58 -41.95 33.83
N SER A 80 3.55 -42.86 33.82
CA SER A 80 3.64 -43.95 32.84
C SER A 80 2.40 -44.83 32.91
N VAL A 81 1.72 -45.02 31.78
CA VAL A 81 0.56 -45.92 31.63
C VAL A 81 0.99 -47.38 31.78
N ILE A 82 2.26 -47.70 31.50
CA ILE A 82 2.80 -49.06 31.61
C ILE A 82 3.20 -49.37 33.04
N SER A 83 3.94 -48.47 33.69
CA SER A 83 4.59 -48.75 34.99
C SER A 83 3.91 -48.09 36.19
N GLY A 84 3.04 -47.10 35.97
CA GLY A 84 2.43 -46.28 37.01
C GLY A 84 3.38 -45.31 37.71
N LYS A 85 4.65 -45.22 37.27
CA LYS A 85 5.66 -44.36 37.87
C LYS A 85 5.64 -42.96 37.29
N ASP A 86 6.10 -41.99 38.07
CA ASP A 86 6.37 -40.63 37.60
C ASP A 86 7.36 -40.65 36.42
N VAL A 87 7.00 -39.90 35.39
CA VAL A 87 7.82 -39.63 34.22
C VAL A 87 8.28 -38.17 34.32
N PRO A 88 9.60 -37.89 34.18
CA PRO A 88 10.10 -36.53 34.24
C PRO A 88 9.41 -35.60 33.21
N PRO A 89 9.30 -34.29 33.49
CA PRO A 89 8.83 -33.35 32.49
C PRO A 89 9.86 -33.26 31.34
N PHE A 90 9.40 -33.51 30.11
CA PHE A 90 10.20 -33.30 28.90
C PHE A 90 9.57 -32.20 28.05
N SER A 91 10.38 -31.60 27.16
CA SER A 91 9.88 -30.77 26.07
C SER A 91 9.64 -31.62 24.82
N SER A 92 8.69 -31.21 23.99
CA SER A 92 8.51 -31.82 22.65
C SER A 92 9.83 -31.82 21.87
N SER A 93 10.21 -32.97 21.31
CA SER A 93 11.42 -33.08 20.49
C SER A 93 11.26 -32.33 19.17
N PRO A 94 12.34 -31.72 18.65
CA PRO A 94 12.26 -30.96 17.42
C PRO A 94 11.95 -31.86 16.20
N SER A 95 11.49 -31.24 15.12
CA SER A 95 11.23 -31.96 13.85
C SER A 95 11.48 -31.12 12.60
N LYS A 96 11.85 -31.82 11.52
CA LYS A 96 12.00 -31.35 10.14
C LYS A 96 10.66 -31.25 9.42
N GLY A 97 9.77 -30.51 10.05
CA GLY A 97 8.37 -30.38 9.64
C GLY A 97 7.45 -31.32 10.39
N ILE A 98 6.21 -30.88 10.52
CA ILE A 98 5.20 -31.51 11.36
C ILE A 98 3.81 -31.35 10.74
N THR A 99 2.93 -32.28 11.03
CA THR A 99 1.49 -32.09 11.01
C THR A 99 1.00 -32.35 12.42
N LYS A 100 0.55 -31.33 13.15
CA LYS A 100 0.14 -31.45 14.56
C LYS A 100 -1.27 -30.90 14.75
N ARG A 101 -2.08 -31.66 15.47
CA ARG A 101 -3.46 -31.33 15.84
C ARG A 101 -3.51 -31.05 17.34
N TRP A 102 -4.01 -29.88 17.71
CA TRP A 102 -4.35 -29.54 19.09
C TRP A 102 -5.86 -29.45 19.27
N ILE A 103 -6.33 -29.84 20.45
CA ILE A 103 -7.70 -29.61 20.90
C ILE A 103 -7.67 -28.42 21.87
N LEU A 104 -8.41 -27.38 21.53
CA LEU A 104 -8.49 -26.14 22.28
C LEU A 104 -9.81 -26.10 23.04
N ARG A 105 -9.77 -25.77 24.33
CA ARG A 105 -10.98 -25.49 25.11
C ARG A 105 -11.13 -23.98 25.23
N LEU A 106 -12.08 -23.42 24.48
CA LEU A 106 -12.43 -22.00 24.51
C LEU A 106 -13.77 -21.82 25.22
N ASN A 107 -14.19 -20.56 25.41
CA ASN A 107 -15.44 -20.24 26.13
C ASN A 107 -16.69 -20.85 25.48
N ASP A 108 -16.71 -21.04 24.15
CA ASP A 108 -17.84 -21.59 23.41
C ASP A 108 -17.74 -23.10 23.11
N GLY A 109 -16.67 -23.77 23.54
CA GLY A 109 -16.55 -25.23 23.45
C GLY A 109 -15.16 -25.75 23.10
N LEU A 110 -15.14 -26.96 22.55
CA LEU A 110 -13.93 -27.60 22.05
C LEU A 110 -13.73 -27.29 20.57
N HIS A 111 -12.52 -26.87 20.22
CA HIS A 111 -12.11 -26.52 18.86
C HIS A 111 -10.88 -27.32 18.46
N THR A 112 -10.71 -27.51 17.16
CA THR A 112 -9.55 -28.22 16.62
C THR A 112 -8.66 -27.28 15.83
N LEU A 113 -7.38 -27.20 16.21
CA LEU A 113 -6.35 -26.52 15.43
C LEU A 113 -5.43 -27.56 14.80
N LEU A 114 -5.29 -27.54 13.48
CA LEU A 114 -4.36 -28.37 12.74
C LEU A 114 -3.30 -27.48 12.09
N TYR A 115 -2.04 -27.72 12.42
CA TYR A 115 -0.91 -27.06 11.82
C TYR A 115 -0.12 -28.02 10.95
N GLN A 116 0.21 -27.59 9.74
CA GLN A 116 1.06 -28.31 8.82
C GLN A 116 2.24 -27.43 8.45
N HIS A 117 3.43 -27.95 8.69
CA HIS A 117 4.68 -27.26 8.41
C HIS A 117 5.60 -28.15 7.57
N VAL A 118 5.93 -27.65 6.37
CA VAL A 118 6.99 -28.18 5.52
C VAL A 118 8.08 -27.12 5.41
N PRO A 119 9.25 -27.33 6.05
CA PRO A 119 10.32 -26.34 6.11
C PRO A 119 10.70 -25.79 4.74
N PHE A 120 10.86 -24.47 4.66
CA PHE A 120 11.23 -23.74 3.42
C PHE A 120 10.26 -23.86 2.24
N GLU A 121 9.07 -24.45 2.45
CA GLU A 121 8.08 -24.62 1.40
C GLU A 121 6.78 -23.92 1.77
N ARG A 122 6.09 -24.41 2.81
CA ARG A 122 4.75 -23.94 3.18
C ARG A 122 4.38 -24.26 4.61
N ARG A 123 3.56 -23.39 5.18
CA ARG A 123 2.85 -23.58 6.44
C ARG A 123 1.35 -23.43 6.18
N MET A 124 0.53 -24.26 6.82
CA MET A 124 -0.92 -24.17 6.75
C MET A 124 -1.51 -24.31 8.15
N ILE A 125 -2.42 -23.42 8.51
CA ILE A 125 -3.17 -23.47 9.76
C ILE A 125 -4.64 -23.69 9.40
N TYR A 126 -5.24 -24.72 9.98
CA TYR A 126 -6.66 -24.99 9.90
C TYR A 126 -7.29 -24.87 11.29
N LEU A 127 -8.47 -24.27 11.35
CA LEU A 127 -9.25 -24.13 12.56
C LEU A 127 -10.64 -24.67 12.29
N ASP A 128 -11.06 -25.67 13.06
CA ASP A 128 -12.30 -26.43 12.85
C ASP A 128 -12.46 -26.90 11.39
N GLY A 129 -11.36 -27.40 10.83
CA GLY A 129 -11.29 -27.90 9.44
C GLY A 129 -11.24 -26.82 8.36
N ARG A 130 -11.31 -25.52 8.71
CA ARG A 130 -11.23 -24.41 7.75
C ARG A 130 -9.80 -23.88 7.67
N LEU A 131 -9.24 -23.77 6.46
CA LEU A 131 -7.94 -23.14 6.24
C LEU A 131 -8.02 -21.65 6.61
N VAL A 132 -7.29 -21.23 7.65
CA VAL A 132 -7.23 -19.83 8.12
C VAL A 132 -5.95 -19.14 7.67
N GLU A 133 -4.87 -19.88 7.48
CA GLU A 133 -3.60 -19.32 7.03
C GLU A 133 -2.86 -20.29 6.10
N GLU A 134 -2.32 -19.76 5.01
CA GLU A 134 -1.33 -20.40 4.15
C GLU A 134 -0.18 -19.41 3.93
N SER A 135 1.00 -19.75 4.43
CA SER A 135 2.21 -18.94 4.34
C SER A 135 3.37 -19.70 3.70
N ARG A 136 4.26 -18.96 3.04
CA ARG A 136 5.55 -19.46 2.53
C ARG A 136 6.69 -18.71 3.20
N PHE A 137 7.78 -19.45 3.44
CA PHE A 137 9.01 -18.94 4.05
C PHE A 137 10.21 -19.34 3.21
N TYR A 138 11.09 -18.38 2.94
CA TYR A 138 12.33 -18.61 2.20
C TYR A 138 13.54 -18.77 3.11
N ALA A 139 13.49 -18.15 4.29
CA ALA A 139 14.40 -18.33 5.39
C ALA A 139 13.55 -18.44 6.64
N GLU A 140 13.75 -19.52 7.39
CA GLU A 140 12.89 -19.88 8.50
C GLU A 140 13.75 -19.92 9.76
N GLU A 141 13.48 -18.98 10.65
CA GLU A 141 14.07 -18.80 11.97
C GLU A 141 12.98 -19.01 13.02
N ASP A 142 13.21 -18.55 14.26
CA ASP A 142 12.17 -18.45 15.27
C ASP A 142 10.98 -17.66 14.73
N SER A 143 9.78 -18.19 14.94
CA SER A 143 8.58 -17.52 14.44
C SER A 143 7.31 -17.80 15.19
N ASP A 144 6.54 -16.73 15.34
CA ASP A 144 5.22 -16.76 15.94
C ASP A 144 4.14 -16.55 14.89
N HIS A 145 3.12 -17.41 14.94
CA HIS A 145 1.87 -17.23 14.21
C HIS A 145 0.78 -16.88 15.19
N LEU A 146 0.28 -15.66 15.07
CA LEU A 146 -0.79 -15.15 15.90
C LEU A 146 -2.08 -15.16 15.11
N LEU A 147 -3.14 -15.66 15.75
CA LEU A 147 -4.50 -15.57 15.26
C LEU A 147 -5.46 -15.24 16.41
N ILE A 148 -6.45 -14.41 16.12
CA ILE A 148 -7.56 -14.16 17.03
C ILE A 148 -8.73 -15.04 16.61
N PHE A 149 -9.27 -15.79 17.57
CA PHE A 149 -10.45 -16.61 17.36
C PHE A 149 -11.33 -16.63 18.60
N LYS A 150 -12.62 -16.32 18.41
CA LYS A 150 -13.62 -16.30 19.49
C LYS A 150 -13.20 -15.46 20.72
N GLY A 151 -12.45 -14.39 20.48
CA GLY A 151 -11.95 -13.49 21.54
C GLY A 151 -10.67 -13.95 22.23
N HIS A 152 -10.14 -15.13 21.88
CA HIS A 152 -8.88 -15.64 22.39
C HIS A 152 -7.74 -15.40 21.39
N ARG A 153 -6.55 -15.13 21.91
CA ARG A 153 -5.31 -15.05 21.14
C ARG A 153 -4.63 -16.41 21.14
N ILE A 154 -4.56 -17.03 19.98
CA ILE A 154 -3.88 -18.31 19.80
C ILE A 154 -2.53 -18.04 19.13
N GLY A 155 -1.45 -18.54 19.74
CA GLY A 155 -0.09 -18.43 19.24
C GLY A 155 0.47 -19.81 18.87
N ILE A 156 1.04 -19.96 17.67
CA ILE A 156 1.87 -21.11 17.32
C ILE A 156 3.33 -20.63 17.28
N HIS A 157 4.15 -21.14 18.19
CA HIS A 157 5.53 -20.73 18.38
C HIS A 157 6.46 -21.78 17.79
N LEU A 158 7.31 -21.34 16.86
CA LEU A 158 8.35 -22.16 16.29
C LEU A 158 9.68 -21.67 16.84
N SER A 159 10.43 -22.57 17.47
CA SER A 159 11.81 -22.29 17.90
C SER A 159 12.77 -23.15 17.10
N GLN A 160 13.68 -22.52 16.38
CA GLN A 160 14.69 -23.18 15.57
C GLN A 160 15.78 -23.76 16.47
N VAL A 161 15.94 -25.09 16.43
CA VAL A 161 17.04 -25.79 17.12
C VAL A 161 18.24 -25.95 16.20
N ASP A 162 17.99 -26.17 14.91
CA ASP A 162 18.99 -26.27 13.84
C ASP A 162 18.32 -25.86 12.51
N ARG A 163 19.11 -25.71 11.43
CA ARG A 163 18.67 -25.23 10.12
C ARG A 163 17.37 -25.86 9.63
N TYR A 164 17.15 -27.13 9.92
CA TYR A 164 15.97 -27.88 9.47
C TYR A 164 15.07 -28.35 10.60
N TYR A 165 15.36 -28.05 11.86
CA TYR A 165 14.70 -28.67 13.01
C TYR A 165 14.10 -27.61 13.93
N PHE A 166 12.81 -27.77 14.23
CA PHE A 166 12.05 -26.80 15.00
C PHE A 166 11.29 -27.47 16.13
N CYS A 167 11.18 -26.79 17.26
CA CYS A 167 10.19 -27.07 18.28
C CYS A 167 8.88 -26.34 17.95
N TYR A 168 7.76 -26.88 18.41
CA TYR A 168 6.42 -26.37 18.12
C TYR A 168 5.62 -26.31 19.41
N ASP A 169 5.37 -25.09 19.87
CA ASP A 169 4.54 -24.85 21.03
C ASP A 169 3.28 -24.10 20.62
N LEU A 170 2.22 -24.30 21.39
CA LEU A 170 0.96 -23.59 21.23
C LEU A 170 0.73 -22.75 22.49
N SER A 171 0.25 -21.52 22.35
CA SER A 171 -0.27 -20.73 23.46
C SER A 171 -1.71 -20.29 23.23
N ILE A 172 -2.43 -20.10 24.33
CA ILE A 172 -3.75 -19.48 24.38
C ILE A 172 -3.67 -18.33 25.38
N ASP A 173 -3.95 -17.12 24.93
CA ASP A 173 -3.89 -15.88 25.72
C ASP A 173 -2.53 -15.68 26.42
N GLY A 174 -1.45 -16.08 25.76
CA GLY A 174 -0.08 -15.97 26.27
C GLY A 174 0.34 -17.06 27.26
N LEU A 175 -0.50 -18.07 27.50
CA LEU A 175 -0.15 -19.25 28.30
C LEU A 175 0.14 -20.44 27.37
N LEU A 176 1.32 -21.04 27.51
CA LEU A 176 1.68 -22.25 26.79
C LEU A 176 0.70 -23.38 27.14
N HIS A 177 0.08 -23.94 26.12
CA HIS A 177 -0.97 -24.94 26.22
C HIS A 177 -0.48 -26.25 26.87
N GLU A 178 0.76 -26.67 26.58
CA GLU A 178 1.34 -27.91 27.11
C GLU A 178 2.02 -27.70 28.49
N ALA A 179 2.59 -26.52 28.75
CA ALA A 179 3.42 -26.26 29.92
C ALA A 179 2.78 -25.37 30.99
N GLY A 180 1.68 -24.69 30.68
CA GLY A 180 1.05 -23.68 31.55
C GLY A 180 1.91 -22.44 31.84
N LYS A 181 3.09 -22.33 31.20
CA LYS A 181 4.01 -21.21 31.40
C LYS A 181 3.57 -20.01 30.58
N GLN A 182 3.70 -18.83 31.16
CA GLN A 182 3.52 -17.59 30.43
C GLN A 182 4.63 -17.44 29.39
N ILE A 183 4.27 -17.12 28.15
CA ILE A 183 5.22 -16.78 27.09
C ILE A 183 5.14 -15.28 26.82
N GLU A 184 6.30 -14.65 26.67
CA GLU A 184 6.33 -13.28 26.20
C GLU A 184 5.86 -13.24 24.74
N PRO A 185 5.03 -12.26 24.36
CA PRO A 185 4.57 -12.15 22.99
C PRO A 185 5.75 -11.84 22.07
N VAL A 186 6.13 -12.79 21.20
CA VAL A 186 7.08 -12.52 20.13
C VAL A 186 6.30 -11.88 18.96
N PRO A 187 6.84 -10.84 18.31
CA PRO A 187 6.20 -10.26 17.14
C PRO A 187 6.05 -11.32 16.03
N PRO A 188 4.95 -11.28 15.25
CA PRO A 188 4.74 -12.25 14.19
C PRO A 188 5.86 -12.15 13.15
N SER A 189 6.43 -13.28 12.76
CA SER A 189 7.55 -13.28 11.82
C SER A 189 7.10 -12.88 10.42
N PRO A 190 7.90 -12.07 9.70
CA PRO A 190 7.63 -11.73 8.31
C PRO A 190 7.50 -12.97 7.44
N SER A 191 6.47 -13.01 6.59
CA SER A 191 6.14 -14.17 5.76
C SER A 191 5.59 -13.75 4.39
N GLU A 192 5.49 -14.69 3.44
CA GLU A 192 4.63 -14.50 2.26
C GLU A 192 3.29 -15.20 2.52
N TYR A 193 2.27 -14.48 2.99
CA TYR A 193 0.92 -15.05 3.07
C TYR A 193 0.32 -15.21 1.69
N ARG A 194 0.16 -16.46 1.25
CA ARG A 194 -0.70 -16.78 0.10
C ARG A 194 -2.15 -16.57 0.46
N LYS A 195 -2.50 -16.85 1.72
CA LYS A 195 -3.83 -16.63 2.29
C LYS A 195 -3.72 -16.37 3.80
N LYS A 196 -4.42 -15.36 4.31
CA LYS A 196 -4.62 -15.16 5.75
C LYS A 196 -6.05 -14.71 6.01
N ILE A 197 -6.69 -15.30 7.00
CA ILE A 197 -8.05 -15.00 7.44
C ILE A 197 -8.01 -14.55 8.89
N TRP A 198 -8.58 -13.39 9.17
CA TRP A 198 -8.85 -12.90 10.51
C TRP A 198 -10.34 -13.04 10.81
N PHE A 199 -10.64 -13.48 12.03
CA PHE A 199 -11.99 -13.47 12.60
C PHE A 199 -12.00 -12.45 13.74
N ILE A 200 -12.80 -11.40 13.59
CA ILE A 200 -12.94 -10.36 14.63
C ILE A 200 -14.40 -10.21 15.00
N THR A 201 -14.68 -10.03 16.29
CA THR A 201 -16.05 -9.77 16.76
C THR A 201 -16.15 -8.31 17.16
N LEU A 202 -16.98 -7.56 16.44
CA LEU A 202 -17.24 -6.14 16.67
C LEU A 202 -18.73 -5.97 16.93
N GLU A 203 -19.10 -5.31 18.02
CA GLU A 203 -20.52 -5.08 18.40
C GLU A 203 -21.37 -6.38 18.42
N GLY A 204 -20.76 -7.51 18.79
CA GLY A 204 -21.42 -8.82 18.84
C GLY A 204 -21.54 -9.55 17.49
N ILE A 205 -21.03 -8.97 16.41
CA ILE A 205 -21.03 -9.56 15.06
C ILE A 205 -19.62 -10.04 14.72
N THR A 206 -19.48 -11.31 14.34
CA THR A 206 -18.20 -11.86 13.86
C THR A 206 -18.02 -11.57 12.37
N HIS A 207 -17.01 -10.77 12.05
CA HIS A 207 -16.56 -10.47 10.70
C HIS A 207 -15.44 -11.40 10.26
N THR A 208 -15.41 -11.71 8.96
CA THR A 208 -14.35 -12.50 8.31
C THR A 208 -13.57 -11.64 7.32
N ILE A 209 -12.29 -11.41 7.58
CA ILE A 209 -11.40 -10.64 6.71
C ILE A 209 -10.40 -11.60 6.11
N MET A 210 -10.35 -11.70 4.78
CA MET A 210 -9.44 -12.57 4.05
C MET A 210 -8.52 -11.76 3.14
N LEU A 211 -7.22 -11.99 3.28
CA LEU A 211 -6.20 -11.53 2.35
C LEU A 211 -5.64 -12.71 1.56
N GLU A 212 -5.61 -12.60 0.25
CA GLU A 212 -4.70 -13.38 -0.60
C GLU A 212 -3.61 -12.44 -1.13
N HIS A 213 -2.33 -12.78 -0.94
CA HIS A 213 -1.21 -12.01 -1.48
C HIS A 213 -0.22 -12.93 -2.22
N ARG A 214 0.11 -12.58 -3.47
CA ARG A 214 1.13 -13.28 -4.24
C ARG A 214 2.34 -12.38 -4.36
N GLY A 215 3.27 -12.50 -3.43
CA GLY A 215 4.40 -11.58 -3.24
C GLY A 215 5.28 -11.40 -4.47
N MET A 216 5.44 -12.43 -5.31
CA MET A 216 6.20 -12.31 -6.58
C MET A 216 5.52 -11.41 -7.62
N ASN A 217 4.19 -11.41 -7.66
CA ASN A 217 3.42 -10.59 -8.61
C ASN A 217 2.84 -9.35 -7.95
N HIS A 218 3.01 -9.16 -6.63
CA HIS A 218 2.35 -8.15 -5.81
C HIS A 218 0.81 -8.11 -5.96
N GLU A 219 0.21 -9.21 -6.44
CA GLU A 219 -1.26 -9.34 -6.56
C GLU A 219 -1.84 -9.47 -5.16
N LYS A 220 -2.77 -8.59 -4.81
CA LYS A 220 -3.46 -8.59 -3.52
C LYS A 220 -4.95 -8.68 -3.76
N LYS A 221 -5.63 -9.51 -2.98
CA LYS A 221 -7.08 -9.63 -2.97
C LYS A 221 -7.56 -9.59 -1.52
N LEU A 222 -8.26 -8.53 -1.16
CA LEU A 222 -8.86 -8.34 0.16
C LEU A 222 -10.37 -8.55 0.06
N VAL A 223 -10.88 -9.51 0.81
CA VAL A 223 -12.30 -9.86 0.90
C VAL A 223 -12.74 -9.68 2.35
N VAL A 224 -13.85 -9.00 2.57
CA VAL A 224 -14.45 -8.78 3.88
C VAL A 224 -15.89 -9.27 3.84
N ASP A 225 -16.24 -10.18 4.74
CA ASP A 225 -17.55 -10.85 4.82
C ASP A 225 -18.02 -11.44 3.49
N GLY A 226 -17.09 -12.10 2.79
CA GLY A 226 -17.32 -12.71 1.48
C GLY A 226 -17.35 -11.72 0.31
N GLN A 227 -17.17 -10.42 0.58
CA GLN A 227 -17.23 -9.39 -0.44
C GLN A 227 -15.87 -8.79 -0.79
N LEU A 228 -15.56 -8.68 -2.07
CA LEU A 228 -14.30 -8.10 -2.55
C LEU A 228 -14.22 -6.60 -2.25
N LEU A 229 -13.15 -6.15 -1.58
CA LEU A 229 -12.86 -4.73 -1.34
C LEU A 229 -11.72 -4.22 -2.22
N VAL A 230 -10.62 -4.97 -2.30
CA VAL A 230 -9.43 -4.58 -3.06
C VAL A 230 -8.99 -5.76 -3.90
N GLN A 231 -8.70 -5.48 -5.18
CA GLN A 231 -7.97 -6.39 -6.05
C GLN A 231 -6.93 -5.58 -6.83
N SER A 232 -5.67 -5.65 -6.41
CA SER A 232 -4.57 -4.96 -7.11
C SER A 232 -3.81 -5.92 -8.02
N GLY A 233 -3.42 -5.44 -9.20
CA GLY A 233 -2.52 -6.14 -10.11
C GLY A 233 -1.04 -5.88 -9.82
N PHE A 234 -0.18 -6.28 -10.77
CA PHE A 234 1.28 -6.17 -10.68
C PHE A 234 1.77 -4.73 -10.44
N ALA A 235 2.54 -4.54 -9.36
CA ALA A 235 3.24 -3.29 -9.05
C ALA A 235 4.61 -3.61 -8.39
N PRO A 236 5.70 -3.62 -9.16
CA PRO A 236 7.01 -4.09 -8.68
C PRO A 236 7.64 -3.16 -7.62
N ASP A 237 7.24 -1.89 -7.59
CA ASP A 237 7.95 -0.86 -6.83
C ASP A 237 7.32 -0.58 -5.45
N GLN A 238 6.04 -0.92 -5.25
CA GLN A 238 5.35 -0.63 -3.98
C GLN A 238 5.22 -1.87 -3.11
N LYS A 239 6.18 -1.98 -2.20
CA LYS A 239 6.29 -3.10 -1.29
C LYS A 239 5.43 -2.93 -0.03
N ASP A 240 5.11 -1.68 0.33
CA ASP A 240 4.26 -1.32 1.49
C ASP A 240 2.92 -0.77 1.05
N SER A 241 1.81 -1.20 1.64
CA SER A 241 0.48 -0.63 1.37
C SER A 241 -0.43 -0.70 2.59
N GLN A 242 -1.35 0.25 2.71
CA GLN A 242 -2.47 0.17 3.65
C GLN A 242 -3.79 0.18 2.89
N HIS A 243 -4.73 -0.63 3.34
CA HIS A 243 -6.05 -0.79 2.76
C HIS A 243 -7.09 -0.51 3.86
N PRO A 244 -7.44 0.75 4.12
CA PRO A 244 -8.50 1.12 5.04
C PRO A 244 -9.88 0.70 4.51
N PHE A 245 -10.76 0.36 5.45
CA PHE A 245 -12.16 0.03 5.23
C PHE A 245 -12.94 0.22 6.54
N PHE A 246 -14.26 0.07 6.51
CA PHE A 246 -15.11 0.19 7.69
C PHE A 246 -15.85 -1.10 7.97
N LEU A 247 -16.04 -1.40 9.27
CA LEU A 247 -16.91 -2.45 9.77
C LEU A 247 -17.84 -1.84 10.82
N GLY A 248 -19.09 -1.58 10.44
CA GLY A 248 -19.98 -0.76 11.27
C GLY A 248 -19.38 0.63 11.51
N ASN A 249 -19.25 1.03 12.77
CA ASN A 249 -18.62 2.29 13.19
C ASN A 249 -17.11 2.18 13.39
N HIS A 250 -16.52 1.01 13.16
CA HIS A 250 -15.09 0.79 13.38
C HIS A 250 -14.28 1.12 12.13
N ARG A 251 -13.19 1.86 12.35
CA ARG A 251 -12.18 2.13 11.32
C ARG A 251 -11.24 0.94 11.26
N CYS A 252 -11.15 0.28 10.12
CA CYS A 252 -10.27 -0.86 9.93
C CYS A 252 -9.22 -0.55 8.86
N ALA A 253 -8.06 -1.18 8.95
CA ALA A 253 -7.09 -1.18 7.84
C ALA A 253 -6.29 -2.46 7.82
N LEU A 254 -6.05 -2.99 6.62
CA LEU A 254 -5.02 -4.00 6.42
C LEU A 254 -3.73 -3.31 5.99
N SER A 255 -2.69 -3.40 6.81
CA SER A 255 -1.36 -2.92 6.50
C SER A 255 -0.46 -4.06 6.04
N ILE A 256 0.20 -3.88 4.91
CA ILE A 256 1.20 -4.77 4.34
C ILE A 256 2.51 -3.99 4.35
N ARG A 257 3.49 -4.47 5.11
CA ARG A 257 4.82 -3.85 5.25
C ARG A 257 5.86 -4.83 4.76
N HIS A 258 6.69 -4.42 3.83
CA HIS A 258 7.75 -5.25 3.30
C HIS A 258 8.95 -5.27 4.25
N HIS A 259 9.54 -6.46 4.37
CA HIS A 259 10.64 -6.74 5.26
C HIS A 259 11.67 -7.62 4.54
N GLY A 260 12.87 -7.08 4.27
CA GLY A 260 13.93 -7.85 3.59
C GLY A 260 13.73 -7.97 2.07
N LYS A 261 13.98 -9.13 1.46
CA LYS A 261 13.93 -9.26 -0.02
C LYS A 261 12.58 -9.73 -0.56
N TRP A 262 11.88 -10.59 0.20
CA TRP A 262 10.66 -11.28 -0.25
C TRP A 262 9.67 -11.55 0.89
N MET A 263 9.84 -10.92 2.06
CA MET A 263 8.97 -11.14 3.20
C MET A 263 8.13 -9.90 3.44
N TYR A 264 6.94 -10.12 4.00
CA TYR A 264 6.01 -9.06 4.35
C TYR A 264 5.47 -9.32 5.74
N ARG A 265 5.22 -8.25 6.48
CA ARG A 265 4.43 -8.25 7.69
C ARG A 265 3.03 -7.75 7.33
N TYR A 266 2.03 -8.38 7.90
CA TYR A 266 0.64 -8.06 7.66
C TYR A 266 -0.01 -7.81 9.00
N ASP A 267 -0.61 -6.64 9.15
CA ASP A 267 -1.26 -6.24 10.39
C ASP A 267 -2.68 -5.79 10.01
N LEU A 268 -3.69 -6.50 10.51
CA LEU A 268 -5.06 -6.01 10.51
C LEU A 268 -5.22 -5.07 11.70
N MET A 269 -5.73 -3.88 11.47
CA MET A 269 -5.96 -2.87 12.50
C MET A 269 -7.46 -2.61 12.65
N VAL A 270 -7.90 -2.38 13.88
CA VAL A 270 -9.23 -1.89 14.23
C VAL A 270 -9.05 -0.69 15.16
N ASN A 271 -9.61 0.46 14.79
CA ASN A 271 -9.51 1.73 15.51
C ASN A 271 -8.06 2.12 15.88
N GLY A 272 -7.11 1.77 15.00
CA GLY A 272 -5.70 2.12 15.14
C GLY A 272 -4.93 1.13 16.00
N ILE A 273 -5.56 0.02 16.41
CA ILE A 273 -4.95 -1.03 17.22
C ILE A 273 -4.79 -2.28 16.35
N SER A 274 -3.59 -2.84 16.31
CA SER A 274 -3.31 -4.12 15.67
C SER A 274 -4.11 -5.24 16.34
N VAL A 275 -4.84 -6.02 15.55
CA VAL A 275 -5.61 -7.18 16.01
C VAL A 275 -4.68 -8.27 16.55
N ASP A 276 -3.53 -8.47 15.91
CA ASP A 276 -2.62 -9.57 16.26
C ASP A 276 -1.71 -9.20 17.45
N THR A 277 -1.30 -7.93 17.56
CA THR A 277 -0.30 -7.49 18.56
C THR A 277 -0.84 -6.58 19.66
N GLY A 278 -2.00 -5.94 19.47
CA GLY A 278 -2.51 -4.91 20.40
C GLY A 278 -1.76 -3.57 20.34
N GLU A 279 -0.76 -3.44 19.47
CA GLU A 279 0.02 -2.21 19.32
C GLU A 279 -0.79 -1.12 18.61
N THR A 280 -0.61 0.13 19.01
CA THR A 280 -1.17 1.28 18.28
C THR A 280 -0.35 1.53 17.02
N LEU A 281 -1.03 1.70 15.89
CA LEU A 281 -0.44 1.92 14.58
C LEU A 281 -1.11 3.12 13.90
N ASP A 282 -0.30 3.94 13.22
CA ASP A 282 -0.80 5.09 12.48
C ASP A 282 -1.59 4.67 11.24
N PHE A 283 -2.83 5.15 11.15
CA PHE A 283 -3.61 5.09 9.90
C PHE A 283 -2.98 6.01 8.87
N LYS A 284 -2.53 5.42 7.76
CA LYS A 284 -2.16 6.15 6.56
C LYS A 284 -3.27 6.00 5.52
N PRO A 285 -3.53 7.03 4.70
CA PRO A 285 -4.48 6.92 3.61
C PRO A 285 -4.13 5.76 2.68
N ALA A 286 -5.15 5.15 2.09
CA ALA A 286 -4.99 4.03 1.19
C ALA A 286 -4.12 4.37 -0.03
N VAL A 287 -2.88 3.88 -0.04
CA VAL A 287 -2.05 3.94 -1.25
C VAL A 287 -2.25 2.63 -2.01
N SER A 288 -3.05 2.68 -3.06
CA SER A 288 -3.32 1.56 -3.95
C SER A 288 -2.29 1.48 -5.07
N SER A 289 -1.12 0.88 -4.81
CA SER A 289 -0.23 0.49 -5.89
C SER A 289 -0.92 -0.48 -6.81
N SER A 290 -1.22 -0.03 -8.01
CA SER A 290 -1.30 -0.95 -9.13
C SER A 290 -1.15 -0.17 -10.42
N GLY A 291 -0.39 -0.71 -11.38
CA GLY A 291 -0.49 -0.34 -12.80
C GLY A 291 -1.84 -0.71 -13.44
N GLY A 292 -2.81 -1.07 -12.61
CA GLY A 292 -4.19 -1.41 -12.94
C GLY A 292 -4.80 -2.32 -11.86
N GLY A 293 -6.08 -2.14 -11.54
CA GLY A 293 -6.74 -2.88 -10.47
C GLY A 293 -8.16 -2.41 -10.19
N LYS A 294 -8.82 -3.10 -9.27
CA LYS A 294 -10.17 -2.78 -8.80
C LYS A 294 -10.14 -2.34 -7.34
N ARG A 295 -10.80 -1.24 -7.06
CA ARG A 295 -11.08 -0.79 -5.70
C ARG A 295 -12.56 -0.56 -5.51
N ILE A 296 -13.10 -1.13 -4.45
CA ILE A 296 -14.53 -1.10 -4.13
C ILE A 296 -14.69 -0.44 -2.77
N TRP A 297 -15.46 0.65 -2.72
CA TRP A 297 -15.98 1.22 -1.49
C TRP A 297 -17.43 0.80 -1.32
N ARG A 298 -17.80 0.47 -0.07
CA ARG A 298 -19.19 0.29 0.33
C ARG A 298 -19.46 1.14 1.55
N PHE A 299 -20.59 1.83 1.52
CA PHE A 299 -21.02 2.71 2.60
C PHE A 299 -22.54 2.74 2.64
N HIS A 300 -23.10 3.02 3.82
CA HIS A 300 -24.54 3.12 4.03
C HIS A 300 -24.96 4.58 4.03
N LEU A 301 -25.94 4.94 3.20
CA LEU A 301 -26.58 6.25 3.18
C LEU A 301 -28.09 6.05 3.12
N GLN A 302 -28.83 6.80 3.94
CA GLN A 302 -30.30 6.79 3.95
C GLN A 302 -30.91 5.37 4.01
N GLY A 303 -30.28 4.45 4.76
CA GLY A 303 -30.75 3.07 4.92
C GLY A 303 -30.44 2.13 3.73
N LYS A 304 -29.74 2.60 2.69
CA LYS A 304 -29.29 1.78 1.55
C LYS A 304 -27.77 1.64 1.56
N THR A 305 -27.27 0.44 1.23
CA THR A 305 -25.84 0.23 0.95
C THR A 305 -25.55 0.65 -0.50
N HIS A 306 -24.60 1.56 -0.67
CA HIS A 306 -24.10 1.96 -1.97
C HIS A 306 -22.73 1.34 -2.24
N THR A 307 -22.43 1.07 -3.51
CA THR A 307 -21.14 0.53 -3.95
C THR A 307 -20.52 1.42 -5.00
N VAL A 308 -19.31 1.92 -4.73
CA VAL A 308 -18.49 2.62 -5.73
C VAL A 308 -17.34 1.70 -6.12
N LEU A 309 -17.23 1.35 -7.38
CA LEU A 309 -16.13 0.56 -7.95
C LEU A 309 -15.31 1.47 -8.87
N VAL A 310 -13.99 1.40 -8.71
CA VAL A 310 -13.03 1.96 -9.67
C VAL A 310 -12.22 0.83 -10.24
N GLU A 311 -12.22 0.70 -11.56
CA GLU A 311 -11.35 -0.20 -12.30
C GLU A 311 -10.39 0.65 -13.09
N HIS A 312 -9.12 0.60 -12.70
CA HIS A 312 -8.04 1.23 -13.43
C HIS A 312 -7.44 0.16 -14.34
N GLY A 313 -7.60 0.31 -15.65
CA GLY A 313 -6.83 -0.42 -16.64
C GLY A 313 -5.59 0.36 -17.08
N PRO A 314 -4.68 -0.23 -17.86
CA PRO A 314 -3.45 0.44 -18.29
C PRO A 314 -3.68 1.75 -19.06
N THR A 315 -4.88 1.91 -19.61
CA THR A 315 -5.23 2.95 -20.56
C THR A 315 -6.39 3.83 -20.09
N LYS A 316 -7.24 3.33 -19.20
CA LYS A 316 -8.50 3.97 -18.80
C LYS A 316 -8.86 3.66 -17.35
N ALA A 317 -9.43 4.62 -16.65
CA ALA A 317 -10.25 4.35 -15.45
C ALA A 317 -11.70 4.30 -15.86
N LYS A 318 -12.42 3.36 -15.26
CA LYS A 318 -13.88 3.29 -15.25
C LYS A 318 -14.37 3.35 -13.82
N ILE A 319 -15.47 4.05 -13.62
CA ILE A 319 -16.10 4.24 -12.32
C ILE A 319 -17.54 3.79 -12.42
N TRP A 320 -17.91 2.89 -11.53
CA TRP A 320 -19.29 2.42 -11.40
C TRP A 320 -19.83 2.77 -10.03
N VAL A 321 -21.09 3.17 -10.00
CA VAL A 321 -21.87 3.45 -8.80
C VAL A 321 -23.09 2.56 -8.86
N ASP A 322 -23.30 1.72 -7.85
CA ASP A 322 -24.42 0.77 -7.79
C ASP A 322 -24.58 -0.08 -9.07
N LYS A 323 -23.44 -0.47 -9.68
CA LYS A 323 -23.29 -1.23 -10.94
C LYS A 323 -23.51 -0.42 -12.23
N GLU A 324 -23.86 0.86 -12.15
CA GLU A 324 -24.01 1.75 -13.31
C GLU A 324 -22.69 2.47 -13.60
N LEU A 325 -22.26 2.50 -14.86
CA LEU A 325 -21.02 3.20 -15.26
C LEU A 325 -21.29 4.71 -15.27
N VAL A 326 -20.71 5.44 -14.31
CA VAL A 326 -20.90 6.90 -14.17
C VAL A 326 -19.78 7.70 -14.82
N GLY A 327 -18.62 7.09 -15.09
CA GLY A 327 -17.49 7.79 -15.68
C GLY A 327 -16.45 6.88 -16.30
N GLU A 328 -15.88 7.33 -17.41
CA GLU A 328 -14.73 6.71 -18.06
C GLU A 328 -13.73 7.80 -18.47
N LYS A 329 -12.45 7.63 -18.14
CA LYS A 329 -11.39 8.57 -18.51
C LYS A 329 -10.16 7.85 -19.04
N ASN A 330 -9.67 8.30 -20.18
CA ASN A 330 -8.43 7.79 -20.78
C ASN A 330 -7.21 8.43 -20.10
N PHE A 331 -6.26 7.62 -19.61
CA PHE A 331 -5.03 8.09 -18.94
C PHE A 331 -3.82 8.27 -19.87
N TRP A 332 -3.95 7.94 -21.16
CA TRP A 332 -2.85 8.07 -22.15
C TRP A 332 -2.25 9.48 -22.26
N LYS A 333 -2.86 10.52 -21.69
CA LYS A 333 -2.39 11.90 -21.76
C LYS A 333 -2.08 12.48 -20.37
N LYS A 334 -0.84 12.33 -19.90
CA LYS A 334 -0.05 13.24 -19.02
C LYS A 334 -0.69 13.86 -17.76
N SER A 335 -1.94 13.59 -17.38
CA SER A 335 -2.51 14.10 -16.13
C SER A 335 -2.12 13.18 -14.99
N LYS A 336 -1.21 13.64 -14.12
CA LYS A 336 -0.78 12.91 -12.94
C LYS A 336 -1.93 12.68 -11.97
N ASP A 337 -2.89 13.60 -11.89
CA ASP A 337 -4.07 13.43 -11.07
C ASP A 337 -5.35 13.47 -11.90
N SER A 338 -6.37 12.74 -11.44
CA SER A 338 -7.73 12.78 -11.98
C SER A 338 -8.76 12.95 -10.88
N TYR A 339 -9.84 13.62 -11.26
CA TYR A 339 -10.96 13.93 -10.41
C TYR A 339 -12.24 13.53 -11.12
N PHE A 340 -13.17 12.95 -10.37
CA PHE A 340 -14.47 12.54 -10.86
C PHE A 340 -15.54 12.95 -9.84
N ALA A 341 -16.39 13.89 -10.22
CA ALA A 341 -17.61 14.21 -9.49
C ALA A 341 -18.75 13.31 -9.97
N PHE A 342 -19.58 12.83 -9.06
CA PHE A 342 -20.82 12.13 -9.37
C PHE A 342 -21.79 12.22 -8.20
N GLN A 343 -23.05 11.83 -8.41
CA GLN A 343 -24.05 11.77 -7.34
C GLN A 343 -24.41 10.32 -7.04
N THR A 344 -24.73 10.05 -5.77
CA THR A 344 -25.26 8.77 -5.30
C THR A 344 -26.50 9.07 -4.47
N GLY A 345 -27.69 8.96 -5.07
CA GLY A 345 -28.90 9.53 -4.48
C GLY A 345 -28.81 11.06 -4.40
N GLU A 346 -29.09 11.63 -3.24
CA GLU A 346 -28.96 13.09 -2.98
C GLU A 346 -27.55 13.51 -2.54
N HIS A 347 -26.63 12.54 -2.43
CA HIS A 347 -25.30 12.78 -1.90
C HIS A 347 -24.29 13.03 -3.01
N SER A 348 -23.47 14.07 -2.83
CA SER A 348 -22.37 14.34 -3.75
C SER A 348 -21.18 13.47 -3.41
N CYS A 349 -20.60 12.89 -4.44
CA CYS A 349 -19.43 12.06 -4.34
C CYS A 349 -18.31 12.61 -5.21
N ALA A 350 -17.09 12.42 -4.73
CA ALA A 350 -15.88 12.81 -5.43
C ALA A 350 -14.86 11.69 -5.32
N LEU A 351 -14.36 11.21 -6.46
CA LEU A 351 -13.22 10.30 -6.50
C LEU A 351 -11.99 11.07 -6.98
N ILE A 352 -10.94 11.02 -6.18
CA ILE A 352 -9.62 11.53 -6.51
C ILE A 352 -8.70 10.35 -6.82
N VAL A 353 -7.99 10.44 -7.93
CA VAL A 353 -6.98 9.48 -8.36
C VAL A 353 -5.66 10.23 -8.52
N ARG A 354 -4.71 10.04 -7.61
CA ARG A 354 -3.40 10.71 -7.64
C ARG A 354 -2.32 9.74 -8.07
N GLN A 355 -1.55 10.06 -9.11
CA GLN A 355 -0.33 9.32 -9.44
C GLN A 355 0.77 9.74 -8.47
N LEU A 356 1.30 8.79 -7.70
CA LEU A 356 2.40 9.06 -6.78
C LEU A 356 3.72 9.02 -7.54
N ASN A 357 4.12 7.83 -8.02
CA ASN A 357 5.34 7.60 -8.78
C ASN A 357 5.11 6.55 -9.85
N GLY A 358 5.42 6.84 -11.12
CA GLY A 358 5.35 5.84 -12.21
C GLY A 358 3.96 5.20 -12.35
N PHE A 359 3.79 3.97 -11.90
CA PHE A 359 2.55 3.20 -12.01
C PHE A 359 1.75 3.12 -10.69
N GLU A 360 2.10 3.93 -9.68
CA GLU A 360 1.40 3.97 -8.40
C GLU A 360 0.31 5.03 -8.38
N TYR A 361 -0.87 4.66 -7.89
CA TYR A 361 -2.00 5.56 -7.75
C TYR A 361 -2.58 5.53 -6.34
N MET A 362 -3.04 6.67 -5.84
CA MET A 362 -3.81 6.77 -4.61
C MET A 362 -5.24 7.10 -4.99
N TYR A 363 -6.19 6.23 -4.64
CA TYR A 363 -7.61 6.54 -4.76
C TYR A 363 -8.15 7.02 -3.43
N GLN A 364 -8.93 8.09 -3.45
CA GLN A 364 -9.68 8.57 -2.29
C GLN A 364 -11.10 8.88 -2.72
N LEU A 365 -12.06 8.20 -2.12
CA LEU A 365 -13.48 8.47 -2.32
C LEU A 365 -13.97 9.38 -1.20
N PHE A 366 -14.69 10.42 -1.59
CA PHE A 366 -15.34 11.34 -0.68
C PHE A 366 -16.84 11.33 -0.92
N VAL A 367 -17.61 11.38 0.15
CA VAL A 367 -19.07 11.48 0.14
C VAL A 367 -19.47 12.65 1.04
N ASN A 368 -20.25 13.58 0.51
CA ASN A 368 -20.62 14.83 1.19
C ASN A 368 -19.40 15.59 1.74
N GLY A 369 -18.29 15.55 1.00
CA GLY A 369 -17.05 16.19 1.40
C GLY A 369 -16.28 15.47 2.51
N TYR A 370 -16.56 14.20 2.84
CA TYR A 370 -15.76 13.42 3.80
C TYR A 370 -15.21 12.15 3.16
N SER A 371 -13.94 11.85 3.43
CA SER A 371 -13.25 10.66 2.95
C SER A 371 -13.92 9.42 3.53
N ILE A 372 -14.35 8.50 2.67
CA ILE A 372 -14.87 7.20 3.09
C ILE A 372 -13.77 6.34 3.72
N ASP A 373 -12.50 6.61 3.45
CA ASP A 373 -11.39 5.82 4.00
C ASP A 373 -10.90 6.35 5.35
N THR A 374 -10.86 7.68 5.52
CA THR A 374 -10.22 8.33 6.68
C THR A 374 -11.19 9.14 7.53
N GLY A 375 -12.42 9.38 7.05
CA GLY A 375 -13.39 10.30 7.65
C GLY A 375 -12.92 11.76 7.68
N GLU A 376 -11.77 12.08 7.10
CA GLU A 376 -11.28 13.45 7.01
C GLU A 376 -12.07 14.23 5.98
N PRO A 377 -12.35 15.52 6.21
CA PRO A 377 -13.02 16.33 5.23
C PRO A 377 -12.14 16.55 4.00
N LEU A 378 -12.79 16.68 2.84
CA LEU A 378 -12.20 16.98 1.57
C LEU A 378 -11.81 18.46 1.53
N TYR A 379 -10.56 18.73 1.86
CA TYR A 379 -9.99 20.06 1.72
C TYR A 379 -9.78 20.44 0.24
N PRO A 380 -9.61 21.73 -0.09
CA PRO A 380 -9.23 22.19 -1.43
C PRO A 380 -8.13 21.34 -2.06
N TYR A 381 -8.43 20.70 -3.18
CA TYR A 381 -7.52 19.76 -3.81
C TYR A 381 -6.90 20.37 -5.07
N LYS A 382 -5.64 20.81 -4.96
CA LYS A 382 -4.84 21.17 -6.14
C LYS A 382 -4.48 19.90 -6.91
N LEU A 383 -5.22 19.57 -7.96
CA LEU A 383 -4.82 18.53 -8.91
C LEU A 383 -3.46 18.91 -9.50
N GLN A 384 -2.50 17.98 -9.54
CA GLN A 384 -1.23 18.24 -10.22
C GLN A 384 -1.47 18.52 -11.71
N GLY A 385 -1.42 19.79 -12.12
CA GLY A 385 -1.54 20.16 -13.54
C GLY A 385 -2.12 21.56 -13.82
N LYS A 386 -2.88 21.63 -14.92
CA LYS A 386 -3.53 22.85 -15.44
C LYS A 386 -4.80 23.21 -14.68
N ASP A 387 -5.38 22.28 -13.93
CA ASP A 387 -6.70 22.45 -13.35
C ASP A 387 -6.60 22.48 -11.82
N VAL A 388 -7.36 23.36 -11.18
CA VAL A 388 -7.49 23.41 -9.72
C VAL A 388 -8.94 23.17 -9.36
N VAL A 389 -9.19 22.27 -8.41
CA VAL A 389 -10.54 21.94 -7.98
C VAL A 389 -10.70 22.23 -6.49
N TRP A 390 -11.72 22.98 -6.15
CA TRP A 390 -12.16 23.19 -4.77
C TRP A 390 -13.49 22.47 -4.58
N LEU A 391 -13.64 21.80 -3.45
CA LEU A 391 -14.90 21.18 -3.05
C LEU A 391 -15.29 21.82 -1.73
N LEU A 392 -16.50 22.35 -1.70
CA LEU A 392 -17.03 23.09 -0.57
C LEU A 392 -18.30 22.43 -0.10
N GLN A 393 -18.48 22.33 1.21
CA GLN A 393 -19.79 22.10 1.81
C GLN A 393 -20.36 23.47 2.20
N LEU A 394 -21.46 23.88 1.56
CA LEU A 394 -22.20 25.10 1.87
C LEU A 394 -23.60 24.73 2.39
N GLU A 395 -24.37 25.72 2.89
CA GLU A 395 -25.71 25.45 3.42
C GLU A 395 -26.68 24.87 2.38
N GLY A 396 -26.42 25.08 1.08
CA GLY A 396 -27.19 24.51 -0.02
C GLY A 396 -26.73 23.12 -0.48
N GLY A 397 -25.76 22.52 0.21
CA GLY A 397 -25.11 21.27 -0.19
C GLY A 397 -23.66 21.46 -0.61
N SER A 398 -23.07 20.37 -1.11
CA SER A 398 -21.70 20.39 -1.62
C SER A 398 -21.65 20.94 -3.04
N CYS A 399 -20.67 21.78 -3.35
CA CYS A 399 -20.39 22.23 -4.71
C CYS A 399 -18.91 22.04 -5.07
N SER A 400 -18.63 21.90 -6.36
CA SER A 400 -17.32 21.78 -6.95
C SER A 400 -16.99 23.03 -7.77
N ILE A 401 -15.84 23.64 -7.53
CA ILE A 401 -15.33 24.77 -8.30
C ILE A 401 -14.09 24.30 -9.01
N ARG A 402 -14.06 24.38 -10.34
CA ARG A 402 -12.91 23.94 -11.15
C ARG A 402 -12.38 25.09 -11.97
N LEU A 403 -11.10 25.41 -11.82
CA LEU A 403 -10.41 26.39 -12.67
C LEU A 403 -9.45 25.64 -13.60
N GLU A 404 -9.75 25.63 -14.90
CA GLU A 404 -8.82 25.16 -15.92
C GLU A 404 -7.94 26.32 -16.40
N HIS A 405 -6.63 26.14 -16.34
CA HIS A 405 -5.65 27.15 -16.75
C HIS A 405 -4.80 26.65 -17.94
N GLN A 406 -5.15 27.11 -19.13
CA GLN A 406 -4.43 26.78 -20.36
C GLN A 406 -3.27 27.74 -20.61
N ARG A 407 -2.11 27.43 -20.03
CA ARG A 407 -0.91 28.28 -20.09
C ARG A 407 -0.51 28.74 -21.51
N LEU A 408 -0.68 27.90 -22.53
CA LEU A 408 -0.29 28.25 -23.91
C LEU A 408 -1.28 29.16 -24.63
N SER A 409 -2.59 28.98 -24.40
CA SER A 409 -3.63 29.80 -25.03
C SER A 409 -3.93 31.07 -24.24
N GLY A 410 -3.44 31.16 -22.99
CA GLY A 410 -3.81 32.21 -22.05
C GLY A 410 -5.27 32.11 -21.61
N LYS A 411 -5.97 31.01 -21.87
CA LYS A 411 -7.36 30.86 -21.46
C LYS A 411 -7.48 30.33 -20.03
N ARG A 412 -8.42 30.89 -19.29
CA ARG A 412 -8.88 30.39 -17.99
C ARG A 412 -10.37 30.14 -18.06
N PHE A 413 -10.79 28.96 -17.61
CA PHE A 413 -12.19 28.57 -17.55
C PHE A 413 -12.51 28.24 -16.10
N LEU A 414 -13.50 28.92 -15.53
CA LEU A 414 -13.99 28.64 -14.20
C LEU A 414 -15.33 27.93 -14.32
N PHE A 415 -15.45 26.77 -13.69
CA PHE A 415 -16.66 25.96 -13.63
C PHE A 415 -17.17 25.87 -12.20
N LEU A 416 -18.49 25.83 -12.04
CA LEU A 416 -19.19 25.49 -10.80
C LEU A 416 -20.09 24.29 -11.12
N ASP A 417 -19.84 23.14 -10.50
CA ASP A 417 -20.58 21.89 -10.76
C ASP A 417 -20.65 21.55 -12.25
N ASP A 418 -19.46 21.60 -12.89
CA ASP A 418 -19.24 21.42 -14.33
C ASP A 418 -19.95 22.41 -15.27
N ARG A 419 -20.69 23.39 -14.71
CA ARG A 419 -21.22 24.51 -15.47
C ARG A 419 -20.16 25.60 -15.61
N LEU A 420 -19.85 26.00 -16.84
CA LEU A 420 -18.95 27.13 -17.10
C LEU A 420 -19.55 28.43 -16.56
N MET A 421 -18.83 29.07 -15.63
CA MET A 421 -19.21 30.32 -14.97
C MET A 421 -18.51 31.53 -15.60
N ASP A 422 -17.22 31.39 -15.94
CA ASP A 422 -16.40 32.47 -16.49
C ASP A 422 -15.38 31.91 -17.49
N GLU A 423 -15.22 32.58 -18.65
CA GLU A 423 -14.13 32.36 -19.61
C GLU A 423 -13.36 33.67 -19.75
N GLN A 424 -12.08 33.65 -19.34
CA GLN A 424 -11.20 34.79 -19.54
C GLN A 424 -10.04 34.45 -20.46
N ARG A 425 -9.74 35.37 -21.37
CA ARG A 425 -8.48 35.40 -22.12
C ARG A 425 -7.52 36.33 -21.44
N TRP A 426 -6.43 35.77 -20.95
CA TRP A 426 -5.34 36.50 -20.35
C TRP A 426 -4.39 37.03 -21.43
N LYS A 427 -4.02 38.32 -21.35
CA LYS A 427 -2.98 38.93 -22.19
C LYS A 427 -1.60 38.48 -21.72
N VAL A 428 -0.73 38.07 -22.65
CA VAL A 428 0.67 37.72 -22.35
C VAL A 428 1.32 38.81 -21.47
N GLY A 429 1.60 38.49 -20.20
CA GLY A 429 2.28 39.39 -19.25
C GLY A 429 1.49 39.86 -18.01
N GLU A 430 0.17 39.62 -17.88
CA GLU A 430 -0.51 39.93 -16.60
C GLU A 430 -0.16 38.93 -15.49
N LYS A 431 0.39 39.39 -14.36
CA LYS A 431 0.91 38.53 -13.29
C LYS A 431 -0.15 37.79 -12.45
N GLY A 432 -1.41 37.71 -12.91
CA GLY A 432 -2.51 37.11 -12.16
C GLY A 432 -3.89 37.61 -12.57
N SER A 433 -4.95 36.98 -12.07
CA SER A 433 -6.36 37.38 -12.26
C SER A 433 -7.17 37.16 -10.99
N ILE A 434 -8.33 37.80 -10.91
CA ILE A 434 -9.30 37.63 -9.81
C ILE A 434 -10.65 37.38 -10.47
N HIS A 435 -11.32 36.30 -10.07
CA HIS A 435 -12.62 35.89 -10.58
C HIS A 435 -13.62 35.88 -9.43
N ALA A 436 -14.55 36.82 -9.41
CA ALA A 436 -15.60 36.88 -8.39
C ALA A 436 -16.91 36.33 -8.96
N PHE A 437 -17.61 35.50 -8.20
CA PHE A 437 -18.86 34.84 -8.59
C PHE A 437 -19.70 34.50 -7.35
N ARG A 438 -20.94 34.06 -7.58
CA ARG A 438 -21.88 33.65 -6.52
C ARG A 438 -22.10 32.15 -6.54
N ILE A 439 -22.26 31.56 -5.36
CA ILE A 439 -22.65 30.16 -5.14
C ILE A 439 -23.87 30.18 -4.20
N GLY A 440 -25.07 30.17 -4.78
CA GLY A 440 -26.27 30.51 -4.02
C GLY A 440 -26.13 31.90 -3.39
N ARG A 441 -26.25 31.98 -2.07
CA ARG A 441 -26.07 33.23 -1.30
C ARG A 441 -24.61 33.55 -0.96
N HIS A 442 -23.70 32.60 -1.13
CA HIS A 442 -22.29 32.77 -0.80
C HIS A 442 -21.58 33.51 -1.92
N TRP A 443 -20.65 34.38 -1.54
CA TRP A 443 -19.81 35.11 -2.47
C TRP A 443 -18.43 34.45 -2.53
N ALA A 444 -17.95 34.15 -3.74
CA ALA A 444 -16.72 33.42 -3.95
C ALA A 444 -15.77 34.20 -4.85
N VAL A 445 -14.47 34.11 -4.55
CA VAL A 445 -13.40 34.74 -5.32
C VAL A 445 -12.28 33.75 -5.56
N VAL A 446 -11.95 33.49 -6.83
CA VAL A 446 -10.73 32.76 -7.21
C VAL A 446 -9.67 33.77 -7.63
N GLU A 447 -8.60 33.83 -6.85
CA GLU A 447 -7.40 34.60 -7.12
C GLU A 447 -6.33 33.70 -7.73
N VAL A 448 -5.78 34.12 -8.86
CA VAL A 448 -4.66 33.48 -9.54
C VAL A 448 -3.45 34.40 -9.43
N ARG A 449 -2.37 33.95 -8.80
CA ARG A 449 -1.11 34.71 -8.64
C ARG A 449 0.00 34.04 -9.44
N GLU A 450 0.75 34.80 -10.24
CA GLU A 450 2.01 34.32 -10.81
C GLU A 450 3.09 34.35 -9.72
N GLU A 451 3.77 33.22 -9.54
CA GLU A 451 4.90 33.07 -8.62
C GLU A 451 6.23 33.18 -9.39
N GLU A 452 7.33 33.15 -8.65
CA GLU A 452 8.66 33.05 -9.24
C GLU A 452 8.76 31.79 -10.13
N ASN A 453 9.46 31.90 -11.26
CA ASN A 453 9.61 30.83 -12.27
C ASN A 453 8.37 30.52 -13.14
N HIS A 454 7.42 31.46 -13.26
CA HIS A 454 6.22 31.28 -14.09
C HIS A 454 5.33 30.11 -13.64
N SER A 455 5.38 29.74 -12.36
CA SER A 455 4.33 28.96 -11.71
C SER A 455 3.17 29.86 -11.33
N PHE A 456 2.01 29.25 -11.04
CA PHE A 456 0.85 29.97 -10.54
C PHE A 456 0.37 29.34 -9.23
N SER A 457 0.07 30.19 -8.26
CA SER A 457 -0.77 29.86 -7.11
C SER A 457 -2.22 30.25 -7.37
N TYR A 458 -3.11 29.53 -6.72
CA TYR A 458 -4.54 29.66 -6.85
C TYR A 458 -5.14 29.67 -5.46
N HIS A 459 -5.92 30.69 -5.14
CA HIS A 459 -6.53 30.88 -3.84
C HIS A 459 -8.02 31.10 -4.04
N LEU A 460 -8.83 30.27 -3.40
CA LEU A 460 -10.27 30.48 -3.34
C LEU A 460 -10.58 31.17 -2.02
N TYR A 461 -11.44 32.18 -2.08
CA TYR A 461 -12.03 32.84 -0.94
C TYR A 461 -13.54 32.65 -1.02
N VAL A 462 -14.18 32.34 0.09
CA VAL A 462 -15.63 32.25 0.22
C VAL A 462 -16.04 33.14 1.38
N ASN A 463 -16.91 34.11 1.12
CA ASN A 463 -17.33 35.14 2.07
C ASN A 463 -16.12 35.84 2.73
N GLY A 464 -15.10 36.18 1.94
CA GLY A 464 -13.88 36.84 2.43
C GLY A 464 -12.87 35.94 3.14
N HIS A 465 -13.24 34.71 3.48
CA HIS A 465 -12.34 33.76 4.10
C HIS A 465 -11.61 32.94 3.06
N ARG A 466 -10.27 32.92 3.14
CA ARG A 466 -9.46 32.06 2.29
C ARG A 466 -9.73 30.60 2.68
N VAL A 467 -10.05 29.79 1.67
CA VAL A 467 -10.23 28.36 1.85
C VAL A 467 -8.84 27.73 1.94
N GLU A 468 -8.28 27.69 3.15
CA GLU A 468 -6.99 27.08 3.49
C GLU A 468 -7.16 25.69 4.14
N ARG A 469 -6.06 24.94 4.22
CA ARG A 469 -5.98 23.71 5.00
C ARG A 469 -6.23 24.09 6.47
N GLU A 470 -7.19 23.44 7.13
CA GLU A 470 -7.50 23.56 8.58
C GLU A 470 -8.40 24.73 9.05
N SER A 471 -8.85 25.64 8.18
CA SER A 471 -9.79 26.70 8.60
C SER A 471 -11.24 26.36 8.21
N PRO A 472 -12.19 26.23 9.16
CA PRO A 472 -13.60 26.13 8.82
C PRO A 472 -14.04 27.39 8.07
N VAL A 473 -14.73 27.23 6.94
CA VAL A 473 -15.26 28.36 6.18
C VAL A 473 -16.36 29.01 7.03
N CYS A 474 -16.15 30.26 7.45
CA CYS A 474 -17.15 30.99 8.23
C CYS A 474 -18.43 31.16 7.40
N MET A 475 -19.57 30.81 7.98
CA MET A 475 -20.83 30.58 7.27
C MET A 475 -21.66 31.84 7.02
N HIS A 476 -21.26 32.99 7.57
CA HIS A 476 -22.00 34.24 7.40
C HIS A 476 -21.72 34.85 6.01
N PRO A 477 -22.76 35.11 5.20
CA PRO A 477 -22.60 35.88 3.95
C PRO A 477 -22.04 37.26 4.26
N LEU A 478 -21.09 37.72 3.45
CA LEU A 478 -20.68 39.13 3.47
C LEU A 478 -21.82 39.99 2.92
N ASP A 479 -21.96 41.21 3.43
CA ASP A 479 -22.82 42.19 2.79
C ASP A 479 -22.15 42.76 1.52
N ALA A 480 -22.91 43.45 0.68
CA ALA A 480 -22.40 43.98 -0.59
C ALA A 480 -21.28 45.04 -0.40
N THR A 481 -21.25 45.73 0.75
CA THR A 481 -20.25 46.74 1.07
C THR A 481 -18.92 46.08 1.40
N ASP A 482 -18.96 45.02 2.21
CA ASP A 482 -17.81 44.21 2.59
C ASP A 482 -17.21 43.46 1.40
N GLU A 483 -18.04 42.95 0.49
CA GLU A 483 -17.60 42.32 -0.76
C GLU A 483 -16.76 43.28 -1.62
N LEU A 484 -17.21 44.53 -1.76
CA LEU A 484 -16.52 45.55 -2.54
C LEU A 484 -15.20 45.97 -1.86
N ALA A 485 -15.20 46.08 -0.53
CA ALA A 485 -14.02 46.38 0.27
C ALA A 485 -12.95 45.29 0.11
N PHE A 486 -13.35 44.02 0.22
CA PHE A 486 -12.47 42.87 0.05
C PHE A 486 -11.89 42.78 -1.37
N LEU A 487 -12.68 43.00 -2.42
CA LEU A 487 -12.16 43.03 -3.79
C LEU A 487 -11.14 44.16 -4.00
N LYS A 488 -11.37 45.33 -3.39
CA LYS A 488 -10.40 46.44 -3.46
C LYS A 488 -9.11 46.06 -2.77
N GLU A 489 -9.18 45.42 -1.61
CA GLU A 489 -8.01 44.93 -0.87
C GLU A 489 -7.20 43.91 -1.69
N LEU A 490 -7.83 42.86 -2.22
CA LEU A 490 -7.15 41.87 -3.06
C LEU A 490 -6.50 42.50 -4.30
N LYS A 491 -7.18 43.46 -4.95
CA LYS A 491 -6.62 44.19 -6.09
C LYS A 491 -5.44 45.08 -5.68
N GLN A 492 -5.46 45.69 -4.50
CA GLN A 492 -4.35 46.49 -3.98
C GLN A 492 -3.14 45.63 -3.65
N GLN A 493 -3.33 44.47 -3.02
CA GLN A 493 -2.25 43.50 -2.74
C GLN A 493 -1.53 43.05 -4.03
N LYS A 494 -2.27 42.89 -5.15
CA LYS A 494 -1.70 42.58 -6.47
C LYS A 494 -0.70 43.64 -6.98
N HIS A 495 -0.87 44.90 -6.58
CA HIS A 495 0.01 46.00 -7.01
C HIS A 495 1.27 46.17 -6.15
N ILE A 496 1.34 45.54 -4.97
CA ILE A 496 2.44 45.76 -4.01
C ILE A 496 3.71 44.95 -4.34
N GLN A 497 3.68 44.03 -5.32
CA GLN A 497 4.88 43.33 -5.78
C GLN A 497 5.30 43.72 -7.20
N PRO A 498 6.35 44.55 -7.30
CA PRO A 498 7.47 44.12 -8.11
C PRO A 498 8.83 44.48 -7.49
N GLY A 499 9.58 43.45 -7.11
CA GLY A 499 11.01 43.46 -7.38
C GLY A 499 11.19 43.72 -8.87
N ARG A 500 11.58 44.96 -9.21
CA ARG A 500 11.73 45.45 -10.58
C ARG A 500 12.99 44.82 -11.19
N ILE A 501 12.96 43.51 -11.46
CA ILE A 501 13.99 42.87 -12.29
C ILE A 501 13.79 43.42 -13.69
N ARG A 502 14.50 44.52 -13.98
CA ARG A 502 14.50 45.19 -15.28
C ARG A 502 14.78 44.13 -16.33
N TRP A 503 14.00 44.13 -17.40
CA TRP A 503 14.23 43.33 -18.60
C TRP A 503 15.71 43.33 -19.05
N ARG A 504 16.42 44.43 -18.77
CA ARG A 504 17.87 44.59 -18.90
C ARG A 504 18.68 43.45 -18.25
N ASN A 505 18.32 42.97 -17.06
CA ASN A 505 19.03 41.86 -16.41
C ASN A 505 18.75 40.52 -17.10
N ARG A 506 17.57 40.34 -17.71
CA ARG A 506 17.25 39.16 -18.52
C ARG A 506 17.98 39.17 -19.86
N VAL A 507 18.08 40.33 -20.50
CA VAL A 507 18.88 40.51 -21.74
C VAL A 507 20.36 40.32 -21.45
N VAL A 508 20.87 40.90 -20.35
CA VAL A 508 22.28 40.73 -19.93
C VAL A 508 22.58 39.27 -19.58
N GLY A 509 21.67 38.57 -18.88
CA GLY A 509 21.83 37.14 -18.61
C GLY A 509 21.81 36.28 -19.89
N ALA A 510 20.93 36.60 -20.84
CA ALA A 510 20.85 35.89 -22.11
C ALA A 510 22.07 36.11 -22.99
N VAL A 511 22.52 37.37 -23.12
CA VAL A 511 23.74 37.73 -23.85
C VAL A 511 24.97 37.12 -23.18
N SER A 512 25.07 37.18 -21.85
CA SER A 512 26.18 36.55 -21.11
C SER A 512 26.23 35.05 -21.33
N THR A 513 25.09 34.35 -21.26
CA THR A 513 25.05 32.89 -21.47
C THR A 513 25.42 32.53 -22.90
N TYR A 514 24.92 33.29 -23.88
CA TYR A 514 25.25 33.10 -25.30
C TYR A 514 26.74 33.30 -25.56
N VAL A 515 27.32 34.39 -25.03
CA VAL A 515 28.75 34.68 -25.12
C VAL A 515 29.57 33.58 -24.46
N SER A 516 29.18 33.10 -23.27
CA SER A 516 29.89 32.02 -22.57
C SER A 516 29.87 30.69 -23.33
N VAL A 517 28.73 30.31 -23.93
CA VAL A 517 28.63 29.08 -24.75
C VAL A 517 29.50 29.21 -26.00
N LEU A 518 29.49 30.37 -26.65
CA LEU A 518 30.28 30.62 -27.86
C LEU A 518 31.78 30.65 -27.55
N LEU A 519 32.18 31.23 -26.41
CA LEU A 519 33.56 31.19 -25.92
C LEU A 519 34.00 29.76 -25.58
N PHE A 520 33.14 28.98 -24.94
CA PHE A 520 33.43 27.58 -24.60
C PHE A 520 33.62 26.74 -25.87
N LEU A 521 32.76 26.89 -26.88
CA LEU A 521 32.90 26.20 -28.16
C LEU A 521 34.19 26.61 -28.90
N LEU A 522 34.56 27.89 -28.86
CA LEU A 522 35.84 28.38 -29.41
C LEU A 522 37.05 27.80 -28.66
N ILE A 523 36.99 27.73 -27.33
CA ILE A 523 38.05 27.13 -26.51
C ILE A 523 38.19 25.63 -26.81
N VAL A 524 37.08 24.90 -26.87
CA VAL A 524 37.08 23.47 -27.23
C VAL A 524 37.64 23.29 -28.65
N HIS A 525 37.23 24.10 -29.61
CA HIS A 525 37.77 24.05 -30.97
C HIS A 525 39.27 24.34 -31.01
N TYR A 526 39.75 25.34 -30.27
CA TYR A 526 41.16 25.69 -30.18
C TYR A 526 41.98 24.59 -29.49
N LEU A 527 41.51 24.05 -28.37
CA LEU A 527 42.20 22.98 -27.63
C LEU A 527 42.25 21.68 -28.41
N VAL A 528 41.15 21.30 -29.07
CA VAL A 528 41.09 20.08 -29.88
C VAL A 528 41.90 20.25 -31.17
N GLY A 529 41.83 21.42 -31.83
CA GLY A 529 42.58 21.71 -33.05
C GLY A 529 44.09 21.81 -32.84
N THR A 530 44.55 22.42 -31.74
CA THR A 530 46.00 22.60 -31.47
C THR A 530 46.67 21.35 -30.92
N GLN A 531 45.96 20.44 -30.24
CA GLN A 531 46.53 19.16 -29.82
C GLN A 531 46.58 18.11 -30.94
N TRP A 532 45.82 18.28 -32.03
CA TRP A 532 45.78 17.32 -33.14
C TRP A 532 46.67 17.66 -34.34
N LEU A 533 47.15 18.90 -34.47
CA LEU A 533 47.97 19.33 -35.61
C LEU A 533 49.48 18.98 -35.51
N GLY A 534 49.87 18.17 -34.53
CA GLY A 534 51.23 17.65 -34.41
C GLY A 534 51.54 16.45 -35.32
N TRP A 535 50.57 15.90 -36.04
CA TRP A 535 50.78 14.75 -36.92
C TRP A 535 50.56 15.15 -38.38
N THR A 536 51.68 15.23 -39.09
CA THR A 536 51.75 15.43 -40.54
C THR A 536 51.09 14.27 -41.28
N GLN A 537 49.81 14.39 -41.65
CA GLN A 537 49.22 13.96 -42.93
C GLN A 537 47.76 14.45 -43.05
N PRO A 538 47.30 14.92 -44.23
CA PRO A 538 45.93 15.36 -44.43
C PRO A 538 45.04 14.14 -44.73
N GLN A 539 44.15 13.80 -43.81
CA GLN A 539 42.99 12.94 -44.08
C GLN A 539 41.72 13.79 -43.96
N PRO A 540 40.72 13.63 -44.85
CA PRO A 540 39.54 14.48 -44.88
C PRO A 540 38.65 14.22 -43.66
N PHE A 541 38.52 15.24 -42.82
CA PHE A 541 37.85 15.23 -41.51
C PHE A 541 36.31 15.33 -41.62
N SER A 542 35.67 14.80 -42.67
CA SER A 542 34.26 15.12 -42.99
C SER A 542 33.19 14.17 -42.39
N TRP A 543 33.55 13.13 -41.63
CA TRP A 543 32.60 12.06 -41.27
C TRP A 543 32.31 11.96 -39.76
N TYR A 544 33.15 12.52 -38.90
CA TYR A 544 33.00 12.41 -37.43
C TYR A 544 32.15 13.51 -36.77
N LEU A 545 31.78 14.56 -37.51
CA LEU A 545 30.86 15.61 -37.04
C LEU A 545 29.37 15.24 -37.18
N PHE A 546 29.05 14.16 -37.90
CA PHE A 546 27.65 13.79 -38.19
C PHE A 546 27.00 12.87 -37.15
N LEU A 547 27.76 12.21 -36.27
CA LEU A 547 27.22 11.18 -35.37
C LEU A 547 26.84 11.64 -33.93
N PRO A 548 27.44 12.69 -33.32
CA PRO A 548 26.94 13.21 -32.04
C PRO A 548 25.95 14.39 -32.18
N THR A 549 25.90 15.06 -33.33
CA THR A 549 25.19 16.34 -33.51
C THR A 549 23.68 16.18 -33.68
N GLY A 550 23.18 15.04 -34.15
CA GLY A 550 21.75 14.76 -34.24
C GLY A 550 21.11 14.29 -32.92
N LEU A 551 21.81 13.47 -32.13
CA LEU A 551 21.21 12.77 -30.98
C LEU A 551 21.29 13.54 -29.66
N ILE A 552 22.29 14.40 -29.48
CA ILE A 552 22.47 15.18 -28.25
C ILE A 552 21.40 16.29 -28.12
N PRO A 553 21.07 17.07 -29.17
CA PRO A 553 20.00 18.06 -29.09
C PRO A 553 18.64 17.40 -28.87
N LEU A 554 18.38 16.23 -29.46
CA LEU A 554 17.13 15.48 -29.31
C LEU A 554 16.97 14.90 -27.89
N ARG A 555 18.03 14.35 -27.29
CA ARG A 555 17.98 13.89 -25.88
C ARG A 555 17.90 15.04 -24.88
N LEU A 556 18.60 16.16 -25.13
CA LEU A 556 18.49 17.36 -24.29
C LEU A 556 17.12 18.06 -24.46
N TRP A 557 16.51 17.97 -25.64
CA TRP A 557 15.17 18.48 -25.92
C TRP A 557 14.09 17.75 -25.11
N ASP A 558 14.22 16.43 -24.94
CA ASP A 558 13.34 15.64 -24.07
C ASP A 558 13.60 15.89 -22.58
N ALA A 559 14.86 16.07 -22.17
CA ALA A 559 15.22 16.30 -20.77
C ALA A 559 14.82 17.69 -20.23
N TYR A 560 14.81 18.74 -21.05
CA TYR A 560 14.60 20.13 -20.62
C TYR A 560 13.28 20.75 -21.09
N HIS A 561 12.24 19.93 -21.24
CA HIS A 561 11.00 20.31 -21.90
C HIS A 561 10.16 21.41 -21.20
N THR A 562 10.52 21.83 -19.98
CA THR A 562 9.78 22.81 -19.17
C THR A 562 10.31 24.25 -19.25
N ASN A 563 11.52 24.47 -19.79
CA ASN A 563 12.11 25.82 -19.84
C ASN A 563 12.16 26.36 -21.27
N SER A 564 11.28 27.30 -21.60
CA SER A 564 11.16 27.90 -22.93
C SER A 564 12.46 28.58 -23.39
N TYR A 565 13.31 29.02 -22.47
CA TYR A 565 14.59 29.65 -22.76
C TYR A 565 15.60 28.66 -23.38
N ILE A 566 15.72 27.45 -22.82
CA ILE A 566 16.65 26.42 -23.31
C ILE A 566 16.26 25.96 -24.72
N ARG A 567 14.95 25.92 -25.04
CA ARG A 567 14.48 25.58 -26.38
C ARG A 567 14.97 26.56 -27.45
N TRP A 568 14.94 27.86 -27.18
CA TRP A 568 15.41 28.87 -28.14
C TRP A 568 16.92 28.83 -28.33
N VAL A 569 17.68 28.53 -27.27
CA VAL A 569 19.14 28.34 -27.36
C VAL A 569 19.47 27.09 -28.20
N LEU A 570 18.76 25.98 -27.99
CA LEU A 570 18.94 24.76 -28.79
C LEU A 570 18.53 24.95 -30.26
N LEU A 571 17.43 25.68 -30.51
CA LEU A 571 16.99 25.99 -31.88
C LEU A 571 17.99 26.91 -32.60
N GLY A 572 18.47 27.94 -31.91
CA GLY A 572 19.51 28.84 -32.43
C GLY A 572 20.82 28.11 -32.71
N GLY A 573 21.25 27.24 -31.79
CA GLY A 573 22.44 26.39 -31.98
C GLY A 573 22.29 25.42 -33.16
N GLY A 574 21.12 24.82 -33.35
CA GLY A 574 20.82 23.95 -34.47
C GLY A 574 20.86 24.67 -35.83
N VAL A 575 20.25 25.85 -35.93
CA VAL A 575 20.29 26.68 -37.15
C VAL A 575 21.72 27.12 -37.46
N MET A 576 22.51 27.47 -36.45
CA MET A 576 23.89 27.88 -36.64
C MET A 576 24.78 26.72 -37.12
N LEU A 577 24.59 25.52 -36.56
CA LEU A 577 25.30 24.31 -37.01
C LEU A 577 24.94 23.95 -38.46
N VAL A 578 23.67 24.05 -38.86
CA VAL A 578 23.25 23.87 -40.26
C VAL A 578 23.91 24.92 -41.16
N GLY A 579 23.99 26.18 -40.71
CA GLY A 579 24.68 27.24 -41.44
C GLY A 579 26.18 26.96 -41.63
N ILE A 580 26.87 26.45 -40.60
CA ILE A 580 28.29 26.08 -40.68
C ILE A 580 28.49 24.88 -41.62
N SER A 581 27.63 23.85 -41.53
CA SER A 581 27.69 22.69 -42.42
C SER A 581 27.40 23.05 -43.89
N ILE A 582 26.54 24.03 -44.15
CA ILE A 582 26.31 24.55 -45.50
C ILE A 582 27.53 25.34 -45.98
N TYR A 583 28.15 26.16 -45.12
CA TYR A 583 29.33 26.94 -45.48
C TYR A 583 30.52 26.08 -45.93
N GLU A 584 30.83 24.99 -45.21
CA GLU A 584 31.88 24.02 -45.59
C GLU A 584 31.53 23.14 -46.80
N LEU A 585 30.26 23.10 -47.22
CA LEU A 585 29.85 22.39 -48.43
C LEU A 585 30.07 23.22 -49.70
N PHE A 586 30.25 24.54 -49.54
CA PHE A 586 30.42 25.48 -50.66
C PHE A 586 31.79 26.16 -50.71
N PHE A 587 32.61 26.05 -49.66
CA PHE A 587 33.97 26.55 -49.57
C PHE A 587 34.88 25.50 -48.93
#